data_AF-A0A1C3VB02-F1
#
_entry.id   AF-A0A1C3VB02-F1
#
_cell.length_a   1.000
_cell.length_b   1.000
_cell.length_c   1.000
_cell.angle_alpha   90.00
_cell.angle_beta   90.00
_cell.angle_gamma   90.00
#
_symmetry.space_group_name_H-M   'P 1'
#
loop_
_entity.id
_entity.type
_entity.pdbx_description
1 polymer ?
#
loop_
_entity_poly.entity_id
_entity_poly.type
_entity_poly.pdbx_seq_one_letter_code
_entity_poly.pdbx_strand_id
1 'polypeptide(L)'
;MIRHGLIVLTFCTALIGCAEAPAQERRAIAWDGLGKDPNRPHVAKRRVTTGAPAASDPNQEREKVLGTLRAYSEAWWAVQDEIQAENDRKLGAKLVICPRCVESSPPPEDVTGSIR
;
A
#
# COMPACT_ATOMS: atom_id res chain seq x y z
N MET A 1 -16.32 -58.00 -6.44
CA MET A 1 -16.47 -56.89 -7.42
C MET A 1 -17.48 -55.84 -6.98
N ILE A 2 -18.67 -56.21 -6.47
CA ILE A 2 -19.73 -55.26 -6.05
C ILE A 2 -19.31 -54.33 -4.89
N ARG A 3 -18.54 -54.83 -3.91
CA ARG A 3 -18.06 -54.02 -2.78
C ARG A 3 -17.14 -52.86 -3.19
N HIS A 4 -16.32 -53.04 -4.22
CA HIS A 4 -15.42 -51.97 -4.69
C HIS A 4 -16.17 -50.95 -5.53
N GLY A 5 -17.17 -51.38 -6.30
CA GLY A 5 -18.08 -50.47 -7.01
C GLY A 5 -18.82 -49.52 -6.06
N LEU A 6 -19.33 -50.03 -4.94
CA LEU A 6 -19.99 -49.19 -3.92
C LEU A 6 -19.03 -48.17 -3.31
N ILE A 7 -17.80 -48.56 -2.98
CA ILE A 7 -16.79 -47.66 -2.40
C ILE A 7 -16.40 -46.55 -3.38
N VAL A 8 -16.18 -46.90 -4.65
CA VAL A 8 -15.86 -45.92 -5.70
C VAL A 8 -17.04 -44.97 -5.90
N LEU A 9 -18.27 -45.48 -5.90
CA LEU A 9 -19.46 -44.66 -6.11
C LEU A 9 -19.69 -43.67 -4.96
N THR A 10 -19.50 -44.10 -3.70
CA THR A 10 -19.58 -43.19 -2.55
C THR A 10 -18.46 -42.15 -2.53
N PHE A 11 -17.27 -42.51 -3.02
CA PHE A 11 -16.16 -41.57 -3.10
C PHE A 11 -16.39 -40.53 -4.20
N CYS A 12 -16.90 -40.94 -5.36
CA CYS A 12 -17.26 -40.03 -6.45
C CYS A 12 -18.36 -39.05 -6.03
N THR A 13 -19.40 -39.49 -5.33
CA THR A 13 -20.48 -38.58 -4.88
C THR A 13 -20.00 -37.60 -3.82
N ALA A 14 -19.10 -38.01 -2.92
CA ALA A 14 -18.50 -37.12 -1.93
C ALA A 14 -17.64 -36.02 -2.56
N LEU A 15 -16.88 -36.33 -3.62
CA LEU A 15 -16.04 -35.35 -4.31
C LEU A 15 -16.85 -34.32 -5.12
N ILE A 16 -17.98 -34.71 -5.70
CA ILE A 16 -18.83 -33.81 -6.50
C ILE A 16 -19.44 -32.72 -5.60
N GLY A 17 -19.84 -33.05 -4.37
CA GLY A 17 -20.44 -32.11 -3.43
C GLY A 17 -19.51 -30.98 -2.93
N CYS A 18 -18.20 -31.06 -3.16
CA CYS A 18 -17.26 -29.99 -2.79
C CYS A 18 -17.01 -28.97 -3.91
N ALA A 19 -17.54 -29.17 -5.12
CA ALA A 19 -17.38 -28.24 -6.23
C ALA A 19 -18.47 -27.15 -6.29
N GLU A 20 -19.65 -27.39 -5.71
CA GLU A 20 -20.75 -26.43 -5.62
C GLU A 20 -20.76 -25.67 -4.29
N ALA A 21 -19.67 -24.97 -4.00
CA ALA A 21 -19.81 -23.78 -3.16
C ALA A 21 -20.64 -22.78 -3.98
N PRO A 22 -21.81 -22.30 -3.50
CA PRO A 22 -22.52 -21.24 -4.21
C PRO A 22 -21.54 -20.07 -4.33
N ALA A 23 -21.26 -19.65 -5.56
CA ALA A 23 -20.47 -18.46 -5.80
C ALA A 23 -21.17 -17.32 -5.06
N GLN A 24 -20.59 -16.89 -3.93
CA GLN A 24 -21.06 -15.72 -3.21
C GLN A 24 -21.25 -14.63 -4.25
N GLU A 25 -22.46 -14.08 -4.29
CA GLU A 25 -22.86 -13.04 -5.21
C GLU A 25 -21.72 -12.03 -5.33
N ARG A 26 -21.20 -11.82 -6.56
CA ARG A 26 -20.11 -10.87 -6.85
C ARG A 26 -20.60 -9.45 -6.61
N ARG A 27 -20.85 -9.10 -5.35
CA ARG A 27 -21.05 -7.74 -4.91
C ARG A 27 -19.68 -7.07 -4.99
N ALA A 28 -19.64 -5.84 -5.49
CA ALA A 28 -18.41 -5.07 -5.50
C ALA A 28 -17.89 -4.98 -4.07
N ILE A 29 -16.81 -5.71 -3.79
CA ILE A 29 -16.16 -5.70 -2.48
C ILE A 29 -15.48 -4.33 -2.39
N ALA A 30 -15.96 -3.52 -1.45
CA ALA A 30 -15.35 -2.26 -1.12
C ALA A 30 -14.01 -2.54 -0.44
N TRP A 31 -12.92 -2.37 -1.19
CA TRP A 31 -11.54 -2.56 -0.70
C TRP A 31 -11.14 -1.53 0.38
N ASP A 32 -12.00 -0.53 0.64
CA ASP A 32 -11.81 0.49 1.67
C ASP A 32 -12.22 0.02 3.08
N GLY A 33 -12.82 -1.16 3.23
CA GLY A 33 -13.27 -1.70 4.52
C GLY A 33 -14.48 -0.98 5.14
N LEU A 34 -15.04 0.04 4.47
CA LEU A 34 -16.19 0.82 4.92
C LEU A 34 -17.50 0.39 4.21
N GLY A 35 -17.43 -0.63 3.34
CA GLY A 35 -18.58 -1.14 2.60
C GLY A 35 -19.10 -0.17 1.53
N LYS A 36 -18.28 0.80 1.10
CA LYS A 36 -18.69 1.87 0.20
C LYS A 36 -18.38 1.50 -1.25
N ASP A 37 -19.38 1.60 -2.12
CA ASP A 37 -19.21 1.31 -3.54
C ASP A 37 -18.16 2.24 -4.18
N PRO A 38 -17.05 1.71 -4.71
CA PRO A 38 -15.99 2.50 -5.34
C PRO A 38 -16.46 3.22 -6.61
N ASN A 39 -17.56 2.79 -7.24
CA ASN A 39 -18.10 3.41 -8.44
C ASN A 39 -19.03 4.60 -8.15
N ARG A 40 -19.26 4.92 -6.88
CA ARG A 40 -20.12 6.06 -6.54
C ARG A 40 -19.43 7.36 -6.95
N PRO A 41 -20.08 8.23 -7.75
CA PRO A 41 -19.50 9.50 -8.12
C PRO A 41 -19.14 10.28 -6.86
N HIS A 42 -17.85 10.54 -6.68
CA HIS A 42 -17.34 11.19 -5.50
C HIS A 42 -17.91 12.61 -5.44
N VAL A 43 -18.79 12.87 -4.48
CA VAL A 43 -19.28 14.24 -4.22
C VAL A 43 -18.07 15.05 -3.79
N ALA A 44 -17.54 15.86 -4.71
CA ALA A 44 -16.40 16.73 -4.45
C ALA A 44 -16.81 17.77 -3.40
N LYS A 45 -16.55 17.46 -2.12
CA LYS A 45 -16.52 18.50 -1.09
C LYS A 45 -15.42 19.47 -1.51
N ARG A 46 -15.81 20.69 -1.88
CA ARG A 46 -14.92 21.79 -2.23
C ARG A 46 -13.94 22.00 -1.07
N ARG A 47 -12.73 21.46 -1.18
CA ARG A 47 -11.63 21.85 -0.31
C ARG A 47 -11.29 23.28 -0.65
N VAL A 48 -11.51 24.18 0.30
CA VAL A 48 -10.85 25.48 0.29
C VAL A 48 -9.40 25.20 0.64
N THR A 49 -8.59 24.88 -0.38
CA THR A 49 -7.14 24.94 -0.27
C THR A 49 -6.75 26.40 -0.32
N THR A 50 -6.60 27.02 0.86
CA THR A 50 -5.72 28.18 1.00
C THR A 50 -4.31 27.64 0.76
N GLY A 51 -3.92 27.55 -0.51
CA GLY A 51 -2.63 27.02 -0.91
C GLY A 51 -1.54 27.97 -0.44
N ALA A 52 -0.75 27.52 0.54
CA ALA A 52 0.57 28.10 0.74
C ALA A 52 1.32 28.05 -0.61
N PRO A 53 2.13 29.07 -0.94
CA PRO A 53 2.88 29.10 -2.19
C PRO A 53 3.66 27.79 -2.32
N ALA A 54 3.61 27.18 -3.51
CA ALA A 54 4.30 25.94 -3.79
C ALA A 54 5.80 26.15 -3.53
N ALA A 55 6.29 25.59 -2.41
CA ALA A 55 7.71 25.53 -2.16
C ALA A 55 8.37 24.81 -3.35
N SER A 56 9.53 25.31 -3.79
CA SER A 56 10.33 24.67 -4.85
C SER A 56 10.54 23.19 -4.51
N ASP A 57 10.26 22.30 -5.46
CA ASP A 57 10.39 20.86 -5.22
C ASP A 57 11.87 20.48 -5.03
N PRO A 58 12.27 19.98 -3.84
CA PRO A 58 13.65 19.56 -3.61
C PRO A 58 14.11 18.41 -4.52
N ASN A 59 13.20 17.70 -5.20
CA ASN A 59 13.56 16.61 -6.11
C ASN A 59 13.76 17.05 -7.56
N GLN A 60 13.44 18.30 -7.91
CA GLN A 60 13.47 18.74 -9.31
C GLN A 60 14.84 18.59 -9.99
N GLU A 61 15.93 18.91 -9.28
CA GLU A 61 17.29 18.73 -9.80
C GLU A 61 17.70 17.24 -9.82
N ARG A 62 17.29 16.45 -8.82
CA ARG A 62 17.58 15.02 -8.77
C ARG A 62 16.92 14.26 -9.92
N GLU A 63 15.69 14.61 -10.26
CA GLU A 63 14.97 14.03 -11.40
C GLU A 63 15.66 14.33 -12.74
N LYS A 64 16.22 15.54 -12.90
CA LYS A 64 17.04 15.87 -14.08
C LYS A 64 18.27 14.98 -14.16
N VAL A 65 18.99 14.80 -13.05
CA VAL A 65 20.16 13.91 -12.98
C VAL A 65 19.76 12.48 -13.32
N LEU A 66 18.66 11.98 -12.77
CA LEU A 66 18.14 10.64 -13.02
C LEU A 66 17.86 10.39 -14.51
N GLY A 67 17.37 11.40 -15.23
CA GLY A 67 17.17 11.35 -16.69
C GLY A 67 18.46 11.26 -17.53
N THR A 68 19.60 11.63 -16.97
CA THR A 68 20.92 11.50 -17.63
C THR A 68 21.60 10.15 -17.37
N LEU A 69 21.15 9.42 -16.35
CA LEU A 69 21.74 8.15 -15.94
C LEU A 69 21.15 6.99 -16.73
N ARG A 70 21.95 5.94 -16.94
CA ARG A 70 21.45 4.70 -17.55
C ARG A 70 20.42 4.07 -16.62
N ALA A 71 19.23 3.79 -17.16
CA ALA A 71 18.15 3.14 -16.42
C ALA A 71 18.65 1.88 -15.71
N TYR A 72 18.29 1.74 -14.43
CA TYR A 72 18.62 0.62 -13.54
C TYR A 72 20.11 0.40 -13.27
N SER A 73 20.98 1.36 -13.61
CA SER A 73 22.37 1.34 -13.13
C SER A 73 22.44 1.62 -11.63
N GLU A 74 23.56 1.27 -10.98
CA GLU A 74 23.77 1.58 -9.56
C GLU A 74 23.62 3.08 -9.26
N ALA A 75 24.19 3.95 -10.10
CA ALA A 75 24.06 5.39 -9.95
C ALA A 75 22.61 5.86 -10.10
N TRP A 76 21.83 5.22 -10.98
CA TRP A 76 20.42 5.53 -11.15
C TRP A 76 19.62 5.15 -9.90
N TRP A 77 19.89 3.97 -9.32
CA TRP A 77 19.26 3.53 -8.07
C TRP A 77 19.60 4.44 -6.89
N ALA A 78 20.85 4.88 -6.76
CA ALA A 78 21.25 5.81 -5.70
C ALA A 78 20.43 7.12 -5.74
N VAL A 79 20.25 7.71 -6.92
CA VAL A 79 19.45 8.94 -7.08
C VAL A 79 17.95 8.66 -6.87
N GLN A 80 17.46 7.51 -7.34
CA GLN A 80 16.06 7.11 -7.15
C GLN A 80 15.71 6.93 -5.68
N ASP A 81 16.59 6.33 -4.89
CA ASP A 81 16.40 6.13 -3.45
C ASP A 81 16.35 7.45 -2.69
N GLU A 82 17.19 8.43 -3.05
CA GLU A 82 17.12 9.78 -2.48
C GLU A 82 15.78 10.47 -2.78
N ILE A 83 15.31 10.36 -4.03
CA ILE A 83 14.02 10.92 -4.44
C ILE A 83 12.88 10.27 -3.66
N GLN A 84 12.93 8.94 -3.51
CA GLN A 84 11.92 8.18 -2.78
C GLN A 84 11.91 8.53 -1.30
N ALA A 85 13.09 8.64 -0.66
CA ALA A 85 13.21 9.02 0.74
C ALA A 85 12.59 10.41 1.02
N GLU A 86 12.83 11.39 0.15
CA GLU A 86 12.24 12.72 0.31
C GLU A 86 10.73 12.72 0.05
N ASN A 87 10.25 11.91 -0.91
CA ASN A 87 8.82 11.74 -1.14
C ASN A 87 8.13 11.08 0.06
N ASP A 88 8.73 10.06 0.65
CA ASP A 88 8.23 9.39 1.84
C ASP A 88 8.22 10.34 3.04
N ARG A 89 9.23 11.21 3.19
CA ARG A 89 9.24 12.28 4.20
C ARG A 89 8.08 13.25 4.03
N LYS A 90 7.82 13.70 2.79
CA LYS A 90 6.69 14.59 2.46
C LYS A 90 5.35 13.89 2.71
N LEU A 91 5.24 12.61 2.36
CA LEU A 91 4.05 11.80 2.60
C LEU A 91 3.80 11.62 4.09
N GLY A 92 4.82 11.25 4.86
CA GLY A 92 4.75 11.13 6.32
C GLY A 92 4.27 12.42 6.98
N ALA A 93 4.80 13.58 6.56
CA ALA A 93 4.34 14.88 7.06
C ALA A 93 2.87 15.19 6.71
N LYS A 94 2.39 14.75 5.53
CA LYS A 94 0.99 14.96 5.10
C LYS A 94 0.01 13.95 5.71
N LEU A 95 0.48 12.76 6.08
CA LEU A 95 -0.32 11.65 6.60
C LEU A 95 -0.45 11.66 8.13
N VAL A 96 -0.01 12.72 8.81
CA VAL A 96 -0.19 12.86 10.26
C VAL A 96 -1.68 12.99 10.60
N ILE A 97 -2.30 11.89 11.01
CA ILE A 97 -3.72 11.84 11.46
C ILE A 97 -3.85 12.35 12.91
N CYS A 98 -2.89 12.00 13.78
CA CYS A 98 -2.82 12.47 15.17
C CYS A 98 -1.43 13.10 15.44
N PRO A 99 -1.33 14.44 15.52
CA PRO A 99 -0.05 15.12 15.75
C PRO A 99 0.60 14.78 17.09
N ARG A 100 -0.21 14.45 18.12
CA ARG A 100 0.29 14.09 19.45
C ARG A 100 0.75 12.64 19.57
N CYS A 101 0.45 11.82 18.56
CA CYS A 101 0.79 10.41 18.53
C CYS A 101 2.03 10.14 17.67
N VAL A 102 2.51 11.14 16.92
CA VAL A 102 3.77 11.07 16.18
C VAL A 102 4.88 11.38 17.18
N GLU A 103 5.71 10.38 17.45
CA GLU A 103 6.94 10.54 18.23
C GLU A 103 7.73 11.72 17.62
N SER A 104 8.04 12.72 18.44
CA SER A 104 8.93 13.80 18.00
C SER A 104 10.27 13.18 17.65
N SER A 105 10.85 13.54 16.50
CA SER A 105 12.12 12.98 16.00
C SER A 105 13.10 12.71 17.16
N PRO A 106 13.69 11.50 17.25
CA PRO A 106 14.58 11.18 18.34
C PRO A 106 15.71 12.23 18.42
N PRO A 107 16.05 12.70 19.63
CA PRO A 107 17.12 13.66 19.82
C PRO A 107 18.44 13.08 19.26
N PRO A 108 19.30 13.92 18.66
CA PRO A 108 20.52 13.48 18.02
C PRO A 108 21.63 13.27 19.06
N GLU A 109 21.53 12.25 19.91
CA GLU A 109 22.67 11.88 20.75
C GLU A 109 22.79 10.36 20.98
N ASP A 110 23.95 9.85 20.58
CA ASP A 110 24.55 8.59 20.98
C ASP A 110 24.46 8.39 22.51
N VAL A 111 23.54 7.55 22.96
CA VAL A 111 23.67 6.91 24.27
C VAL A 111 23.48 5.41 24.08
N THR A 112 24.59 4.75 23.74
CA THR A 112 24.76 3.32 24.01
C THR A 112 24.77 3.14 25.53
N GLY A 113 23.58 3.10 26.13
CA GLY A 113 23.38 2.80 27.54
C GLY A 113 23.30 1.30 27.72
N SER A 114 24.45 0.65 27.93
CA SER A 114 24.51 -0.73 28.41
C SER A 114 23.73 -0.85 29.72
N ILE A 115 22.60 -1.55 29.69
CA ILE A 115 21.86 -1.93 30.90
C ILE A 115 22.71 -2.97 31.66
N ARG A 116 22.95 -2.72 32.94
CA ARG A 116 23.62 -3.62 33.88
C ARG A 116 22.60 -4.28 34.79
#